data_AF-A0A960EFZ1-F1
#
_entry.id   AF-A0A960EFZ1-F1
#
_cell.length_a   1.000
_cell.length_b   1.000
_cell.length_c   1.000
_cell.angle_alpha   90.00
_cell.angle_beta   90.00
_cell.angle_gamma   90.00
#
_symmetry.space_group_name_H-M   'P 1'
#
loop_
_entity.id
_entity.type
_entity.pdbx_description
1 polymer ?
#
loop_
_entity_poly.entity_id
_entity_poly.type
_entity_poly.pdbx_seq_one_letter_code
_entity_poly.pdbx_strand_id
1 'polypeptide(L)'
;FDDTPLYDEDGDGDAANDGALWHTHWVVLVESAECGGGLSVRDIPDGATPTVPATWPELPILIDSPDIATNVTAETVEIRVPTSELGSNTDFSYDGVTAGLRVSTSPHDPLLCVENVFDVASGDLSLPGTVEQ
;
A
#
# COMPACT_ATOMS: atom_id res chain seq x y z
N PHE A 1 3.88 16.18 -4.16
CA PHE A 1 3.11 15.53 -3.09
C PHE A 1 4.11 14.56 -2.55
N ASP A 2 4.44 14.72 -1.28
CA ASP A 2 5.48 13.93 -0.64
C ASP A 2 4.79 12.77 0.06
N ASP A 3 4.93 11.58 -0.51
CA ASP A 3 4.45 10.31 0.01
C ASP A 3 5.39 9.67 1.04
N THR A 4 6.58 10.24 1.27
CA THR A 4 7.64 9.67 2.12
C THR A 4 8.39 10.75 2.92
N PRO A 5 7.71 11.56 3.75
CA PRO A 5 8.29 12.78 4.34
C PRO A 5 9.46 12.58 5.31
N LEU A 6 9.83 11.33 5.58
CA LEU A 6 10.99 10.96 6.40
C LEU A 6 12.25 10.64 5.59
N TYR A 7 12.13 10.47 4.27
CA TYR A 7 13.21 9.98 3.40
C TYR A 7 13.44 10.94 2.25
N ASP A 8 14.71 11.30 2.04
CA ASP A 8 15.20 11.98 0.83
C ASP A 8 15.36 10.92 -0.27
N GLU A 9 14.32 10.70 -1.07
CA GLU A 9 14.24 9.63 -2.04
C GLU A 9 15.22 9.83 -3.20
N ASP A 10 15.39 11.09 -3.64
CA ASP A 10 16.21 11.43 -4.80
C ASP A 10 17.66 11.84 -4.46
N GLY A 11 17.96 12.06 -3.18
CA GLY A 11 19.28 12.34 -2.66
C GLY A 11 19.72 13.79 -2.88
N ASP A 12 18.79 14.72 -3.13
CA ASP A 12 19.08 16.15 -3.32
C ASP A 12 19.33 16.90 -1.99
N GLY A 13 19.04 16.26 -0.85
CA GLY A 13 19.21 16.80 0.49
C GLY A 13 17.95 17.47 1.08
N ASP A 14 16.79 17.38 0.43
CA ASP A 14 15.52 17.97 0.85
C ASP A 14 14.37 16.95 0.85
N ALA A 15 14.28 16.18 1.95
CA ALA A 15 13.25 15.15 2.20
C ALA A 15 11.78 15.63 2.22
N ALA A 16 11.51 16.89 1.88
CA ALA A 16 10.16 17.48 1.83
C ALA A 16 9.67 17.69 0.39
N ASN A 17 10.46 17.29 -0.61
CA ASN A 17 10.19 17.56 -2.02
C ASN A 17 10.09 16.30 -2.89
N ASP A 18 10.00 15.13 -2.25
CA ASP A 18 9.96 13.81 -2.88
C ASP A 18 8.61 13.45 -3.53
N GLY A 19 8.54 12.25 -4.12
CA GLY A 19 7.36 11.70 -4.81
C GLY A 19 7.46 11.65 -6.34
N ALA A 20 8.65 11.87 -6.90
CA ALA A 20 8.91 11.73 -8.34
C ALA A 20 9.52 10.37 -8.72
N LEU A 21 10.07 9.64 -7.74
CA LEU A 21 10.67 8.33 -7.95
C LEU A 21 9.65 7.22 -7.71
N TRP A 22 9.85 6.10 -8.39
CA TRP A 22 9.02 4.92 -8.16
C TRP A 22 9.45 4.28 -6.84
N HIS A 23 8.48 4.04 -5.96
CA HIS A 23 8.65 3.24 -4.75
C HIS A 23 7.36 2.46 -4.44
N THR A 24 7.40 1.69 -3.36
CA THR A 24 6.29 0.82 -2.94
C THR A 24 5.54 1.36 -1.74
N HIS A 25 4.23 1.15 -1.74
CA HIS A 25 3.36 1.49 -0.62
C HIS A 25 2.70 0.26 -0.01
N TRP A 26 2.44 0.33 1.28
CA TRP A 26 1.59 -0.59 2.03
C TRP A 26 0.26 0.07 2.30
N VAL A 27 -0.84 -0.64 2.07
CA VAL A 27 -2.19 -0.10 2.21
C VAL A 27 -3.09 -1.08 2.92
N VAL A 28 -4.10 -0.57 3.62
CA VAL A 28 -5.19 -1.39 4.14
C VAL A 28 -6.35 -1.35 3.16
N LEU A 29 -6.62 -2.46 2.49
CA LEU A 29 -7.77 -2.61 1.60
C LEU A 29 -9.01 -3.00 2.38
N VAL A 30 -10.14 -2.43 2.00
CA VAL A 30 -11.48 -2.76 2.50
C VAL A 30 -12.45 -2.95 1.35
N GLU A 31 -13.51 -3.72 1.58
CA GLU A 31 -14.61 -3.87 0.63
C GLU A 31 -15.25 -2.51 0.33
N SER A 32 -15.42 -2.21 -0.97
CA SER A 32 -16.09 -1.00 -1.44
C SER A 32 -16.88 -1.31 -2.70
N ALA A 33 -18.20 -1.18 -2.63
CA ALA A 33 -19.09 -1.33 -3.77
C ALA A 33 -19.01 -0.17 -4.78
N GLU A 34 -18.33 0.92 -4.41
CA GLU A 34 -18.15 2.11 -5.25
C GLU A 34 -16.99 1.95 -6.24
N CYS A 35 -16.06 1.04 -5.96
CA CYS A 35 -14.91 0.75 -6.82
C CYS A 35 -15.20 -0.44 -7.74
N GLY A 36 -14.77 -0.35 -9.01
CA GLY A 36 -15.03 -1.39 -10.02
C GLY A 36 -14.46 -2.78 -9.65
N GLY A 37 -13.35 -2.81 -8.93
CA GLY A 37 -12.72 -4.04 -8.42
C GLY A 37 -13.22 -4.48 -7.04
N GLY A 38 -14.19 -3.78 -6.45
CA GLY A 38 -14.81 -4.14 -5.17
C GLY A 38 -13.99 -3.81 -3.93
N LEU A 39 -12.83 -3.15 -4.08
CA LEU A 39 -11.92 -2.79 -2.98
C LEU A 39 -11.48 -1.34 -3.08
N SER A 40 -11.27 -0.70 -1.92
CA SER A 40 -10.63 0.62 -1.79
C SER A 40 -9.57 0.59 -0.70
N VAL A 41 -8.65 1.55 -0.73
CA VAL A 41 -7.84 1.83 0.46
C VAL A 41 -8.76 2.45 1.52
N ARG A 42 -8.57 2.03 2.77
CA ARG A 42 -9.38 2.49 3.91
C ARG A 42 -9.18 3.98 4.16
N ASP A 43 -10.21 4.77 3.92
CA ASP A 43 -10.22 6.18 4.31
C ASP A 43 -10.16 6.37 5.83
N ILE A 44 -9.49 7.43 6.25
CA ILE A 44 -9.46 7.95 7.62
C ILE A 44 -10.52 9.06 7.71
N PRO A 45 -11.60 8.87 8.48
CA PRO A 45 -12.64 9.89 8.61
C PRO A 45 -12.11 11.19 9.22
N ASP A 46 -12.68 12.33 8.81
CA ASP A 46 -12.36 13.64 9.38
C ASP A 46 -12.45 13.64 10.92
N GLY A 47 -11.36 14.08 11.56
CA GLY A 47 -11.25 14.12 13.02
C GLY A 47 -10.90 12.78 13.68
N ALA A 48 -10.74 11.69 12.93
CA ALA A 48 -10.20 10.45 13.47
C ALA A 48 -8.70 10.57 13.71
N THR A 49 -8.22 9.88 14.76
CA THR A 49 -6.80 9.83 15.14
C THR A 49 -6.33 8.38 15.25
N PRO A 50 -6.25 7.63 14.13
CA PRO A 50 -5.77 6.25 14.15
C PRO A 50 -4.30 6.20 14.57
N THR A 51 -3.88 5.05 15.10
CA THR A 51 -2.45 4.75 15.22
C THR A 51 -1.92 4.45 13.83
N VAL A 52 -0.90 5.21 13.42
CA VAL A 52 -0.26 5.14 12.10
C VAL A 52 1.25 4.99 12.26
N PRO A 53 1.95 4.40 11.29
CA PRO A 53 3.41 4.32 11.28
C PRO A 53 4.06 5.70 11.27
N ALA A 54 5.34 5.77 11.63
CA ALA A 54 6.10 7.02 11.61
C ALA A 54 6.26 7.59 10.19
N THR A 55 6.25 6.72 9.18
CA THR A 55 6.40 6.99 7.75
C THR A 55 5.09 7.37 7.05
N TRP A 56 3.97 7.49 7.79
CA TRP A 56 2.69 7.88 7.20
C TRP A 56 2.71 9.32 6.66
N PRO A 57 2.32 9.57 5.40
CA PRO A 57 2.40 10.88 4.74
C PRO A 57 1.22 11.83 5.04
N GLU A 58 0.56 11.66 6.18
CA GLU A 58 -0.60 12.48 6.60
C GLU A 58 -1.79 12.50 5.61
N LEU A 59 -1.89 11.48 4.75
CA LEU A 59 -3.01 11.32 3.83
C LEU A 59 -4.28 10.81 4.54
N PRO A 60 -5.50 11.16 4.09
CA PRO A 60 -6.76 10.72 4.71
C PRO A 60 -7.10 9.26 4.35
N ILE A 61 -6.10 8.39 4.20
CA ILE A 61 -6.20 6.97 3.95
C ILE A 61 -5.13 6.23 4.75
N LEU A 62 -5.37 4.96 5.08
CA LEU A 62 -4.39 4.08 5.69
C LEU A 62 -3.39 3.59 4.63
N ILE A 63 -2.31 4.35 4.50
CA ILE A 63 -1.20 4.11 3.59
C ILE A 63 0.13 4.29 4.35
N ASP A 64 1.16 3.59 3.93
CA ASP A 64 2.51 3.71 4.47
C ASP A 64 3.55 3.44 3.38
N SER A 65 4.74 3.99 3.53
CA SER A 65 5.82 3.97 2.53
C SER A 65 7.21 3.83 3.20
N PRO A 66 7.42 2.80 4.04
CA PRO A 66 8.72 2.55 4.63
C PRO A 66 9.74 2.17 3.55
N ASP A 67 11.02 2.43 3.84
CA ASP A 67 12.15 1.96 3.01
C ASP A 67 12.36 0.44 3.15
N ILE A 68 11.42 -0.33 2.57
CA ILE A 68 11.47 -1.78 2.48
C ILE A 68 11.99 -2.16 1.10
N ALA A 69 13.12 -2.88 1.09
CA ALA A 69 13.74 -3.36 -0.12
C ALA A 69 12.77 -4.22 -0.94
N THR A 70 12.38 -3.68 -2.10
CA THR A 70 11.55 -4.35 -3.10
C THR A 70 12.29 -4.46 -4.41
N ASN A 71 12.39 -5.67 -4.94
CA ASN A 71 12.99 -5.94 -6.24
C ASN A 71 11.92 -6.45 -7.20
N VAL A 72 11.63 -5.67 -8.25
CA VAL A 72 10.68 -6.03 -9.30
C VAL A 72 11.45 -6.40 -10.56
N THR A 73 11.25 -7.63 -11.00
CA THR A 73 11.70 -8.13 -12.31
C THR A 73 10.49 -8.28 -13.24
N ALA A 74 10.71 -8.72 -14.48
CA ALA A 74 9.61 -8.94 -15.43
C ALA A 74 8.56 -9.95 -14.95
N GLU A 75 8.94 -10.91 -14.10
CA GLU A 75 8.12 -12.08 -13.75
C GLU A 75 8.00 -12.28 -12.23
N THR A 76 8.69 -11.47 -11.42
CA THR A 76 8.78 -11.69 -9.98
C THR A 76 8.89 -10.37 -9.23
N VAL A 77 8.15 -10.27 -8.14
CA VAL A 77 8.28 -9.24 -7.11
C VAL A 77 8.85 -9.92 -5.85
N GLU A 78 10.04 -9.52 -5.42
CA GLU A 78 10.65 -9.95 -4.16
C GLU A 78 10.61 -8.79 -3.16
N ILE A 79 10.06 -9.03 -1.96
CA ILE A 79 9.96 -8.05 -0.88
C ILE A 79 10.66 -8.64 0.35
N ARG A 80 11.55 -7.87 0.98
CA ARG A 80 12.28 -8.29 2.19
C ARG A 80 11.81 -7.47 3.39
N VAL A 81 10.78 -7.97 4.07
CA VAL A 81 10.21 -7.33 5.25
C VAL A 81 11.02 -7.70 6.51
N PRO A 82 11.59 -6.73 7.24
CA PRO A 82 12.23 -7.01 8.53
C PRO A 82 11.21 -7.54 9.54
N THR A 83 11.60 -8.51 10.36
CA THR A 83 10.70 -9.09 11.37
C THR A 83 10.26 -8.08 12.44
N SER A 84 11.01 -6.99 12.63
CA SER A 84 10.61 -5.87 13.49
C SER A 84 9.35 -5.15 13.01
N GLU A 85 9.07 -5.18 11.70
CA GLU A 85 7.91 -4.52 11.09
C GLU A 85 6.63 -5.38 11.14
N LEU A 86 6.76 -6.71 11.31
CA LEU A 86 5.63 -7.65 11.33
C LEU A 86 4.82 -7.63 12.65
N GLY A 87 5.27 -6.84 13.63
CA GLY A 87 4.63 -6.77 14.94
C GLY A 87 4.65 -8.12 15.66
N SER A 88 3.52 -8.51 16.26
CA SER A 88 3.41 -9.74 17.08
C SER A 88 2.85 -10.95 16.35
N ASN A 89 2.30 -10.78 15.13
CA ASN A 89 1.76 -11.87 14.34
C ASN A 89 2.62 -12.07 13.09
N THR A 90 3.44 -13.11 13.12
CA THR A 90 4.31 -13.49 11.99
C THR A 90 3.74 -14.60 11.13
N ASP A 91 2.57 -15.13 11.51
CA ASP A 91 1.90 -16.22 10.81
C ASP A 91 0.77 -15.64 9.96
N PHE A 92 0.96 -15.60 8.64
CA PHE A 92 -0.04 -15.04 7.74
C PHE A 92 -0.02 -15.73 6.38
N SER A 93 -1.18 -15.67 5.73
CA SER A 93 -1.37 -16.10 4.36
C SER A 93 -1.35 -14.91 3.41
N TYR A 94 -0.89 -15.13 2.17
CA TYR A 94 -0.82 -14.07 1.17
C TYR A 94 -1.10 -14.58 -0.25
N ASP A 95 -1.37 -13.63 -1.14
CA ASP A 95 -1.53 -13.84 -2.57
C ASP A 95 -0.91 -12.68 -3.35
N GLY A 96 -0.61 -12.90 -4.63
CA GLY A 96 -0.16 -11.87 -5.54
C GLY A 96 -1.30 -11.38 -6.42
N VAL A 97 -1.51 -10.07 -6.50
CA VAL A 97 -2.57 -9.49 -7.32
C VAL A 97 -2.00 -8.39 -8.21
N THR A 98 -2.33 -8.45 -9.51
CA THR A 98 -2.09 -7.34 -10.44
C THR A 98 -3.39 -6.57 -10.61
N ALA A 99 -3.41 -5.30 -10.21
CA ALA A 99 -4.60 -4.47 -10.23
C ALA A 99 -4.31 -3.04 -10.71
N GLY A 100 -5.31 -2.40 -11.28
CA GLY A 100 -5.28 -0.99 -11.63
C GLY A 100 -5.95 -0.17 -10.53
N LEU A 101 -5.23 0.80 -9.98
CA LEU A 101 -5.76 1.70 -8.96
C LEU A 101 -6.08 3.07 -9.56
N ARG A 102 -7.14 3.71 -9.06
CA ARG A 102 -7.59 5.03 -9.46
C ARG A 102 -7.62 5.95 -8.26
N VAL A 103 -6.89 7.06 -8.35
CA VAL A 103 -7.00 8.17 -7.39
C VAL A 103 -8.22 9.02 -7.76
N SER A 104 -9.12 9.23 -6.81
CA SER A 104 -10.29 10.09 -6.99
C SER A 104 -9.97 11.54 -6.60
N THR A 105 -10.64 12.48 -7.26
CA THR A 105 -10.70 13.90 -6.87
C THR A 105 -12.07 14.31 -6.34
N SER A 106 -13.01 13.36 -6.28
CA SER A 106 -14.37 13.54 -5.76
C SER A 106 -14.35 13.43 -4.23
N PRO A 107 -15.00 14.35 -3.50
CA PRO A 107 -15.18 14.21 -2.05
C PRO A 107 -16.22 13.14 -1.67
N HIS A 108 -16.88 12.52 -2.66
CA HIS A 108 -17.93 11.52 -2.46
C HIS A 108 -17.49 10.10 -2.79
N ASP A 109 -16.26 9.91 -3.29
CA ASP A 109 -15.73 8.61 -3.65
C ASP A 109 -14.56 8.28 -2.70
N PRO A 110 -14.21 6.99 -2.52
CA PRO A 110 -12.97 6.62 -1.84
C PRO A 110 -11.77 7.27 -2.53
N LEU A 111 -10.78 7.72 -1.76
CA LEU A 111 -9.65 8.45 -2.34
C LEU A 111 -8.84 7.57 -3.29
N LEU A 112 -8.68 6.28 -2.98
CA LEU A 112 -7.92 5.34 -3.79
C LEU A 112 -8.71 4.04 -3.99
N CYS A 113 -9.25 3.85 -5.19
CA CYS A 113 -10.05 2.69 -5.58
C CYS A 113 -9.22 1.65 -6.33
N VAL A 114 -9.49 0.37 -6.10
CA VAL A 114 -9.13 -0.69 -7.06
C VAL A 114 -10.18 -0.67 -8.17
N GLU A 115 -9.80 -0.20 -9.35
CA GLU A 115 -10.71 -0.08 -10.50
C GLU A 115 -10.88 -1.43 -11.20
N ASN A 116 -9.79 -2.15 -11.40
CA ASN A 116 -9.76 -3.44 -12.09
C ASN A 116 -8.76 -4.39 -11.42
N VAL A 117 -9.13 -5.68 -11.36
CA VAL A 117 -8.19 -6.77 -11.09
C VAL A 117 -7.89 -7.46 -12.41
N PHE A 118 -6.60 -7.54 -12.76
CA PHE A 118 -6.14 -8.12 -14.02
C PHE A 118 -5.72 -9.57 -13.86
N ASP A 119 -5.02 -9.88 -12.77
CA ASP A 119 -4.52 -11.21 -12.47
C ASP A 119 -4.43 -11.44 -10.97
N VAL A 120 -4.62 -12.70 -10.56
CA VAL A 120 -4.46 -13.16 -9.18
C VAL A 120 -3.64 -14.44 -9.26
N ALA A 121 -2.54 -14.53 -8.52
CA ALA A 121 -1.60 -15.64 -8.63
C ALA A 121 -2.25 -17.00 -8.30
N SER A 122 -3.19 -17.04 -7.34
CA SER A 122 -4.02 -18.22 -7.07
C SER A 122 -5.16 -18.46 -8.06
N GLY A 123 -5.56 -17.42 -8.81
CA GLY A 123 -6.73 -17.40 -9.69
C GLY A 123 -8.07 -17.12 -9.00
N ASP A 124 -8.15 -17.24 -7.67
CA ASP A 124 -9.41 -17.11 -6.92
C ASP A 124 -9.28 -16.30 -5.61
N LEU A 125 -8.11 -15.73 -5.35
CA LEU A 125 -7.76 -14.99 -4.13
C LEU A 125 -7.90 -15.85 -2.86
N SER A 126 -7.62 -17.16 -2.98
CA SER A 126 -7.64 -18.10 -1.84
C SER A 126 -6.52 -17.89 -0.83
N LEU A 127 -5.56 -17.00 -1.10
CA LEU A 127 -4.39 -16.72 -0.25
C LEU A 127 -3.53 -17.98 0.03
N PRO A 128 -3.10 -18.73 -0.99
CA PRO A 128 -2.42 -20.02 -0.79
C PRO A 128 -0.97 -19.88 -0.29
N GLY A 129 -0.36 -18.70 -0.40
CA GLY A 129 0.97 -18.44 0.16
C GLY A 129 0.92 -18.41 1.68
N THR A 130 1.94 -18.93 2.34
CA THR A 130 2.02 -18.96 3.81
C THR A 130 3.40 -18.51 4.26
N VAL A 131 3.42 -17.63 5.26
CA VAL A 131 4.61 -17.29 6.05
C VAL A 131 4.40 -17.86 7.45
N GLU A 132 5.36 -18.66 7.91
CA GLU A 132 5.40 -19.23 9.25
C GLU A 132 6.81 -18.99 9.79
N GLN A 133 6.95 -18.53 11.04
CA GLN A 133 8.24 -18.33 11.71
C GLN A 133 8.41 -19.11 13.00
#